data_AF-A0A1Y2QIU4-F1
#
_entry.id   AF-A0A1Y2QIU4-F1
#
_cell.length_a   1.000
_cell.length_b   1.000
_cell.length_c   1.000
_cell.angle_alpha   90.00
_cell.angle_beta   90.00
_cell.angle_gamma   90.00
#
_symmetry.space_group_name_H-M   'P 1'
#
loop_
_entity.id
_entity.type
_entity.pdbx_description
1 polymer ?
#
loop_
_entity_poly.entity_id
_entity_poly.type
_entity_poly.pdbx_seq_one_letter_code
_entity_poly.pdbx_strand_id
1 'polypeptide(L)'
;MKLLSRRLPLTPESTHDSSLARSVPDEIESGLDPFPLADEYALTIHLCLSQQGVDGNQMRVSVRTVGNTQGGLDIYAGFIKVLRWTPPVCALMNQMPWVERRIERRLRQTGLLQYSQFGGLWFRSPGALADELPRP
;
A
#
# COMPACT_ATOMS: atom_id res chain seq x y z
N MET A 1 -31.61 -39.01 48.15
CA MET A 1 -31.29 -39.20 49.58
C MET A 1 -29.98 -38.47 49.88
N LYS A 2 -29.98 -37.65 50.95
CA LYS A 2 -28.86 -37.22 51.83
C LYS A 2 -27.49 -36.87 51.19
N LEU A 3 -27.12 -35.58 51.09
CA LEU A 3 -26.48 -34.70 52.11
C LEU A 3 -24.94 -34.86 52.25
N LEU A 4 -24.26 -33.75 51.92
CA LEU A 4 -23.01 -33.15 52.46
C LEU A 4 -21.69 -33.95 52.53
N SER A 5 -20.61 -33.32 52.03
CA SER A 5 -19.58 -32.63 52.85
C SER A 5 -18.41 -32.15 51.95
N ARG A 6 -18.30 -30.85 51.65
CA ARG A 6 -17.38 -29.85 52.27
C ARG A 6 -15.93 -30.32 52.46
N ARG A 7 -14.97 -29.65 51.78
CA ARG A 7 -13.81 -28.90 52.35
C ARG A 7 -12.90 -28.31 51.25
N LEU A 8 -12.86 -26.98 51.18
CA LEU A 8 -11.67 -26.15 50.86
C LEU A 8 -11.13 -25.63 52.21
N PRO A 9 -9.95 -24.98 52.36
CA PRO A 9 -8.97 -24.50 51.37
C PRO A 9 -7.50 -24.82 51.77
N LEU A 10 -6.49 -24.30 51.03
CA LEU A 10 -5.31 -23.55 51.53
C LEU A 10 -4.25 -23.38 50.41
N THR A 11 -4.06 -22.15 49.93
CA THR A 11 -2.77 -21.64 49.42
C THR A 11 -2.04 -21.01 50.62
N PRO A 12 -0.69 -20.95 50.67
CA PRO A 12 0.05 -19.94 49.90
C PRO A 12 1.48 -20.32 49.45
N GLU A 13 1.90 -19.62 48.39
CA GLU A 13 3.20 -18.99 48.12
C GLU A 13 4.53 -19.77 48.04
N SER A 14 5.33 -19.23 47.10
CA SER A 14 6.81 -19.17 47.09
C SER A 14 7.50 -20.36 46.42
N THR A 15 8.46 -20.23 45.52
CA THR A 15 9.14 -19.09 44.87
C THR A 15 10.08 -19.75 43.86
N HIS A 16 10.14 -19.19 42.66
CA HIS A 16 11.25 -19.24 41.71
C HIS A 16 12.18 -20.47 41.72
N ASP A 17 12.13 -21.26 40.65
CA ASP A 17 13.39 -21.60 40.01
C ASP A 17 13.30 -21.51 38.49
N SER A 18 14.35 -20.89 37.97
CA SER A 18 14.47 -20.28 36.66
C SER A 18 14.91 -21.33 35.66
N SER A 19 14.08 -21.64 34.67
CA SER A 19 14.55 -22.24 33.43
C SER A 19 14.28 -21.25 32.30
N LEU A 20 15.36 -20.56 31.92
CA LEU A 20 15.45 -19.61 30.82
C LEU A 20 15.14 -20.31 29.49
N ALA A 21 13.85 -20.47 29.19
CA ALA A 21 13.41 -20.42 27.80
C ALA A 21 13.65 -18.98 27.36
N ARG A 22 14.84 -18.75 26.80
CA ARG A 22 15.20 -17.52 26.09
C ARG A 22 14.27 -17.46 24.87
N SER A 23 13.07 -16.93 25.08
CA SER A 23 12.22 -16.43 24.02
C SER A 23 13.09 -15.46 23.26
N VAL A 24 13.59 -15.87 22.09
CA VAL A 24 14.11 -14.92 21.12
C VAL A 24 12.86 -14.14 20.74
N PRO A 25 12.72 -12.86 21.11
CA PRO A 25 11.70 -12.07 20.46
C PRO A 25 12.12 -12.07 18.99
N ASP A 26 11.26 -12.60 18.12
CA ASP A 26 11.32 -12.38 16.67
C ASP A 26 10.93 -10.91 16.39
N GLU A 27 11.47 -9.99 17.20
CA GLU A 27 11.44 -8.55 17.05
C GLU A 27 12.71 -8.17 16.28
N ILE A 28 12.78 -8.62 15.04
CA ILE A 28 13.25 -7.72 14.00
C ILE A 28 12.00 -7.22 13.27
N GLU A 29 11.12 -6.56 14.03
CA GLU A 29 10.37 -5.45 13.47
C GLU A 29 11.45 -4.47 13.01
N SER A 30 11.78 -4.54 11.72
CA SER A 30 12.77 -3.66 11.11
C SER A 30 12.24 -2.24 11.23
N GLY A 31 12.57 -1.57 12.33
CA GLY A 31 12.35 -0.16 12.59
C GLY A 31 13.24 0.75 11.74
N LEU A 32 13.41 0.42 10.46
CA LEU A 32 13.34 1.46 9.45
C LEU A 32 11.88 1.42 9.02
N ASP A 33 11.11 2.49 9.23
CA ASP A 33 10.15 2.82 8.19
C ASP A 33 11.00 3.44 7.08
N PRO A 34 11.52 2.65 6.09
CA PRO A 34 11.95 3.29 4.87
C PRO A 34 10.71 4.04 4.37
N PHE A 35 10.87 5.23 3.82
CA PHE A 35 9.80 5.86 3.05
C PHE A 35 9.10 4.75 2.24
N PRO A 36 7.80 4.47 2.49
CA PRO A 36 7.21 3.27 1.94
C PRO A 36 7.42 3.35 0.44
N LEU A 37 7.96 2.32 -0.21
CA LEU A 37 8.30 2.38 -1.65
C LEU A 37 7.13 2.95 -2.47
N ALA A 38 5.90 2.62 -2.07
CA ALA A 38 4.67 3.20 -2.59
C ALA A 38 4.67 4.74 -2.68
N ASP A 39 5.17 5.45 -1.67
CA ASP A 39 5.27 6.92 -1.64
C ASP A 39 6.28 7.44 -2.67
N GLU A 40 7.44 6.79 -2.81
CA GLU A 40 8.42 7.19 -3.83
C GLU A 40 7.89 6.95 -5.25
N TYR A 41 7.18 5.85 -5.46
CA TYR A 41 6.45 5.59 -6.71
C TYR A 41 5.39 6.68 -6.94
N ALA A 42 4.60 7.02 -5.91
CA ALA A 42 3.55 8.03 -6.01
C ALA A 42 4.13 9.41 -6.35
N LEU A 43 5.23 9.81 -5.70
CA LEU A 43 5.96 11.04 -5.98
C LEU A 43 6.48 11.08 -7.42
N THR A 44 7.08 9.97 -7.89
CA THR A 44 7.60 9.88 -9.26
C THR A 44 6.48 10.00 -10.30
N ILE A 45 5.37 9.32 -10.07
CA ILE A 45 4.18 9.39 -10.92
C ILE A 45 3.63 10.83 -10.90
N HIS A 46 3.43 11.42 -9.73
CA HIS A 46 2.95 12.79 -9.59
C HIS A 46 3.82 13.81 -10.33
N LEU A 47 5.15 13.71 -10.20
CA LEU A 47 6.08 14.58 -10.90
C LEU A 47 6.01 14.43 -12.43
N CYS A 48 5.77 13.22 -12.92
CA CYS A 48 5.56 12.99 -14.36
C CYS A 48 4.24 13.61 -14.84
N LEU A 49 3.15 13.44 -14.09
CA LEU A 49 1.84 13.98 -14.44
C LEU A 49 1.80 15.51 -14.37
N SER A 50 2.42 16.11 -13.36
CA SER A 50 2.49 17.58 -13.22
C SER A 50 3.26 18.24 -14.36
N GLN A 51 4.29 17.59 -14.89
CA GLN A 51 5.02 18.04 -16.08
C GLN A 51 4.18 18.00 -17.36
N GLN A 52 3.04 17.31 -17.36
CA GLN A 52 2.08 17.31 -18.45
C GLN A 52 0.92 18.30 -18.22
N GLY A 53 1.03 19.14 -17.19
CA GLY A 53 0.03 20.16 -16.86
C GLY A 53 -1.19 19.62 -16.11
N VAL A 54 -1.08 18.44 -15.48
CA VAL A 54 -2.14 17.84 -14.67
C VAL A 54 -1.80 17.91 -13.19
N ASP A 55 -2.69 18.50 -12.39
CA ASP A 55 -2.48 18.70 -10.95
C ASP A 55 -3.33 17.76 -10.08
N GLY A 56 -3.15 17.87 -8.76
CA GLY A 56 -3.90 17.09 -7.75
C GLY A 56 -5.40 17.41 -7.70
N ASN A 57 -5.85 18.51 -8.30
CA ASN A 57 -7.27 18.88 -8.36
C ASN A 57 -7.98 18.14 -9.51
N GLN A 58 -7.22 17.75 -10.54
CA GLN A 58 -7.72 17.03 -11.70
C GLN A 58 -7.58 15.51 -11.56
N MET A 59 -6.54 15.05 -10.87
CA MET A 59 -6.29 13.62 -10.65
C MET A 59 -5.72 13.33 -9.26
N ARG A 60 -6.14 12.21 -8.66
CA ARG A 60 -5.47 11.64 -7.48
C ARG A 60 -4.69 10.40 -7.86
N VAL A 61 -3.46 10.33 -7.42
CA VAL A 61 -2.60 9.14 -7.56
C VAL A 61 -2.59 8.40 -6.24
N SER A 62 -2.66 7.08 -6.31
CA SER A 62 -2.38 6.19 -5.19
C SER A 62 -1.57 5.02 -5.71
N VAL A 63 -0.61 4.54 -4.94
CA VAL A 63 0.20 3.38 -5.32
C VAL A 63 -0.07 2.26 -4.34
N ARG A 64 -0.18 1.03 -4.85
CA ARG A 64 -0.45 -0.17 -4.05
C ARG A 64 0.34 -1.35 -4.60
N THR A 65 0.70 -2.26 -3.70
CA THR A 65 1.20 -3.58 -4.09
C THR A 65 0.05 -4.38 -4.71
N VAL A 66 0.28 -4.93 -5.91
CA VAL A 66 -0.71 -5.73 -6.65
C VAL A 66 -0.37 -7.21 -6.69
N GLY A 67 0.77 -7.59 -6.12
CA GLY A 67 1.23 -8.97 -5.99
C GLY A 67 2.74 -9.02 -5.90
N ASN A 68 3.28 -10.22 -6.09
CA ASN A 68 4.70 -10.50 -6.03
C ASN A 68 5.13 -11.23 -7.30
N THR A 69 6.37 -10.98 -7.71
CA THR A 69 7.02 -11.70 -8.80
C THR A 69 7.37 -13.13 -8.36
N GLN A 70 7.71 -13.99 -9.32
CA GLN A 70 8.22 -15.33 -9.01
C GLN A 70 9.50 -15.30 -8.16
N GLY A 71 10.25 -14.20 -8.19
CA GLY A 71 11.44 -13.97 -7.37
C GLY A 71 11.16 -13.33 -6.01
N GLY A 72 9.89 -13.19 -5.60
CA GLY A 72 9.49 -12.63 -4.31
C GLY A 72 9.42 -11.11 -4.24
N LEU A 73 9.89 -10.38 -5.27
CA LEU A 73 9.81 -8.92 -5.30
C LEU A 73 8.36 -8.42 -5.37
N ASP A 74 8.05 -7.38 -4.60
CA ASP A 74 6.76 -6.70 -4.66
C ASP A 74 6.55 -5.99 -6.00
N ILE A 75 5.33 -6.10 -6.53
CA ILE A 75 4.90 -5.39 -7.74
C ILE A 75 4.02 -4.22 -7.32
N TYR A 76 4.45 -3.00 -7.61
CA TYR A 76 3.73 -1.77 -7.32
C TYR A 76 3.03 -1.24 -8.57
N ALA A 77 1.76 -0.87 -8.45
CA ALA A 77 0.98 -0.27 -9.52
C ALA A 77 0.43 1.10 -9.11
N GLY A 78 0.40 2.02 -10.07
CA GLY A 78 -0.20 3.35 -9.88
C GLY A 78 -1.67 3.35 -10.26
N PHE A 79 -2.54 3.68 -9.30
CA PHE A 79 -3.97 3.87 -9.51
C PHE A 79 -4.29 5.36 -9.56
N ILE A 80 -4.78 5.81 -10.71
CA ILE A 80 -5.09 7.20 -10.99
C ILE A 80 -6.61 7.36 -11.03
N LYS A 81 -7.14 8.12 -10.07
CA LYS A 81 -8.54 8.54 -10.05
C LYS A 81 -8.66 9.90 -10.73
N VAL A 82 -9.34 9.95 -11.86
CA VAL A 82 -9.64 11.22 -12.54
C VAL A 82 -10.75 11.92 -11.78
N LEU A 83 -10.51 13.13 -11.29
CA LEU A 83 -11.53 13.92 -10.58
C LEU A 83 -12.29 14.83 -11.53
N ARG A 84 -11.60 15.39 -12.53
CA ARG A 84 -12.17 16.33 -13.51
C ARG A 84 -11.59 16.08 -14.89
N TRP A 85 -12.46 15.98 -15.89
CA TRP A 85 -12.07 15.89 -17.29
C TRP A 85 -11.82 17.28 -17.85
N THR A 86 -10.55 17.64 -18.02
CA THR A 86 -10.09 18.91 -18.60
C THR A 86 -9.29 18.63 -19.87
N PRO A 87 -9.11 19.61 -20.78
CA PRO A 87 -8.31 19.41 -21.99
C PRO A 87 -6.89 18.86 -21.72
N PRO A 88 -6.15 19.31 -20.69
CA PRO A 88 -4.87 18.69 -20.32
C PRO A 88 -4.97 17.22 -19.93
N VAL A 89 -6.01 16.84 -19.17
CA VAL A 89 -6.28 15.44 -18.81
C VAL A 89 -6.57 14.60 -20.05
N CYS A 90 -7.41 15.07 -20.97
CA CYS A 90 -7.69 14.37 -22.22
C CYS A 90 -6.42 14.22 -23.08
N ALA A 91 -5.59 15.27 -23.17
CA ALA A 91 -4.33 15.23 -23.90
C ALA A 91 -3.33 14.24 -23.27
N LEU A 92 -3.23 14.21 -21.94
CA LEU A 92 -2.46 13.23 -21.20
C LEU A 92 -2.92 11.80 -21.51
N MET A 93 -4.23 11.55 -21.49
CA MET A 93 -4.80 10.22 -21.77
C MET A 93 -4.42 9.71 -23.17
N ASN A 94 -4.38 10.60 -24.16
CA ASN A 94 -3.93 10.27 -25.53
C ASN A 94 -2.43 9.95 -25.62
N GLN A 95 -1.63 10.34 -24.62
CA GLN A 95 -0.19 10.13 -24.56
C GLN A 95 0.22 9.03 -23.57
N MET A 96 -0.74 8.27 -23.04
CA MET A 96 -0.51 7.33 -21.94
C MET A 96 0.64 6.33 -22.16
N PRO A 97 0.76 5.66 -23.32
CA PRO A 97 1.88 4.75 -23.54
C PRO A 97 3.25 5.42 -23.44
N TRP A 98 3.34 6.72 -23.73
CA TRP A 98 4.57 7.50 -23.58
C TRP A 98 4.78 7.96 -22.14
N VAL A 99 3.73 8.41 -21.45
CA VAL A 99 3.77 8.82 -20.05
C VAL A 99 4.20 7.66 -19.15
N GLU A 100 3.63 6.48 -19.36
CA GLU A 100 3.96 5.27 -18.62
C GLU A 100 5.43 4.87 -18.81
N ARG A 101 5.92 4.86 -20.06
CA ARG A 101 7.35 4.64 -20.35
C ARG A 101 8.26 5.68 -19.71
N ARG A 102 7.82 6.95 -19.63
CA ARG A 102 8.58 8.01 -18.98
C ARG A 102 8.65 7.82 -17.47
N ILE A 103 7.56 7.36 -16.84
CA ILE A 103 7.52 7.00 -15.42
C ILE A 103 8.45 5.82 -15.16
N GLU A 104 8.33 4.73 -15.91
CA GLU A 104 9.19 3.55 -15.75
C GLU A 104 10.67 3.93 -15.87
N ARG A 105 11.03 4.77 -16.85
CA ARG A 105 12.39 5.27 -17.01
C ARG A 105 12.87 6.05 -15.77
N ARG A 106 12.02 6.86 -15.14
CA ARG A 106 12.37 7.58 -13.91
C ARG A 106 12.51 6.65 -12.71
N LEU A 107 11.61 5.70 -12.56
CA LEU A 107 11.71 4.68 -11.50
C LEU A 107 13.00 3.84 -11.61
N ARG A 108 13.46 3.60 -12.84
CA ARG A 108 14.77 2.97 -13.08
C ARG A 108 15.93 3.84 -12.61
N GLN A 109 15.82 5.15 -12.74
CA GLN A 109 16.85 6.12 -12.30
C GLN A 109 16.90 6.28 -10.79
N THR A 110 15.80 6.06 -10.07
CA THR A 110 15.77 6.13 -8.59
C THR A 110 16.34 4.86 -7.94
N GLY A 111 16.54 3.77 -8.69
CA GLY A 111 17.00 2.49 -8.15
C GLY A 111 15.90 1.63 -7.52
N LEU A 112 14.66 2.12 -7.46
CA LEU A 112 13.51 1.39 -6.89
C LEU A 112 13.29 0.01 -7.52
N LEU A 113 13.56 -0.12 -8.81
CA LEU A 113 13.41 -1.36 -9.56
C LEU A 113 14.45 -2.44 -9.21
N GLN A 114 15.43 -2.15 -8.35
CA GLN A 114 16.36 -3.15 -7.82
C GLN A 114 15.70 -4.03 -6.74
N TYR A 115 14.65 -3.52 -6.09
CA TYR A 115 13.97 -4.16 -4.97
C TYR A 115 12.48 -4.39 -5.21
N SER A 116 11.96 -3.94 -6.35
CA SER A 116 10.54 -4.01 -6.68
C SER A 116 10.32 -4.03 -8.20
N GLN A 117 9.09 -4.26 -8.64
CA GLN A 117 8.68 -4.09 -10.03
C GLN A 117 7.57 -3.07 -10.18
N PHE A 118 7.56 -2.39 -11.32
CA PHE A 118 6.47 -1.51 -11.72
C PHE A 118 5.45 -2.28 -12.56
N GLY A 119 4.22 -2.41 -12.06
CA GLY A 119 3.12 -3.09 -12.73
C GLY A 119 2.42 -2.25 -13.79
N GLY A 120 2.64 -0.93 -13.83
CA GLY A 120 1.98 -0.01 -14.76
C GLY A 120 0.98 0.93 -14.10
N LEU A 121 0.14 1.55 -14.94
CA LEU A 121 -0.87 2.53 -14.52
C LEU A 121 -2.30 2.07 -14.82
N TRP A 122 -3.19 2.28 -13.84
CA TRP A 122 -4.62 2.01 -13.95
C TRP A 122 -5.43 3.28 -13.73
N PHE A 123 -6.32 3.57 -14.66
CA PHE A 123 -7.20 4.72 -14.59
C PHE A 123 -8.59 4.31 -14.13
N ARG A 124 -9.13 5.09 -13.22
CA ARG A 124 -10.55 5.04 -12.87
C ARG A 124 -11.13 6.42 -13.08
N SER A 125 -12.12 6.51 -13.96
CA SER A 125 -13.03 7.65 -13.98
C SER A 125 -14.14 7.37 -12.98
N PRO A 126 -14.59 8.35 -12.18
CA PRO A 126 -15.93 8.27 -11.60
C PRO A 126 -16.88 8.10 -12.79
N GLY A 127 -17.71 7.05 -12.73
CA GLY A 127 -18.83 6.95 -13.64
C GLY A 127 -19.73 8.15 -13.39
N ALA A 128 -20.13 8.86 -14.44
CA ALA A 128 -21.03 10.03 -14.34
C ALA A 128 -22.44 9.68 -13.81
N LEU A 129 -22.64 8.50 -13.21
CA LEU A 129 -23.95 7.91 -12.93
C LEU A 129 -24.02 7.13 -11.60
N ALA A 130 -22.98 7.15 -10.76
CA ALA A 130 -22.95 6.31 -9.55
C ALA A 130 -23.51 7.00 -8.28
N ASP A 131 -23.85 8.29 -8.34
CA ASP A 131 -24.29 9.09 -7.17
C ASP A 131 -25.74 9.61 -7.27
N GLU A 132 -26.47 9.33 -8.37
CA GLU A 132 -27.84 9.83 -8.61
C GLU A 132 -28.93 8.75 -8.66
N LEU A 133 -28.63 7.50 -8.32
CA LEU A 133 -29.67 6.47 -8.15
C LEU A 133 -30.06 6.36 -6.68
N PRO A 134 -31.33 6.64 -6.29
CA PRO A 134 -31.79 6.35 -4.94
C PRO A 134 -31.67 4.84 -4.70
N ARG A 135 -31.01 4.45 -3.61
CA ARG A 135 -30.94 3.05 -3.20
C ARG A 135 -32.37 2.56 -2.86
N PRO A 136 -32.73 1.33 -3.23
CA PRO A 136 -34.05 0.76 -2.95
C PRO A 136 -34.33 0.64 -1.44
#